data_AF-A4BG72-F1
#
_entry.id   AF-A4BG72-F1
#
_cell.length_a   1.000
_cell.length_b   1.000
_cell.length_c   1.000
_cell.angle_alpha   90.00
_cell.angle_beta   90.00
_cell.angle_gamma   90.00
#
_symmetry.space_group_name_H-M   'P 1'
#
loop_
_entity.id
_entity.type
_entity.pdbx_description
1 polymer ?
#
loop_
_entity_poly.entity_id
_entity_poly.type
_entity_poly.pdbx_seq_one_letter_code
_entity_poly.pdbx_strand_id
1 'polypeptide(L)'
;MPELTRPADLNALQHYVRELEAERGFEDQGVLDKCLMLGEEVGELFKAIRKQQGLKTDPNSTIGDIDGELADVLIFLCSIANRCDVNLEQAFLSKEALNKTRTWK
;
A
#
# COMPACT_ATOMS: atom_id res chain seq x y z
N MET A 1 9.06 10.36 -13.68
CA MET A 1 8.24 9.26 -13.13
C MET A 1 8.53 8.03 -13.95
N PRO A 2 8.75 6.87 -13.31
CA PRO A 2 8.86 5.60 -14.04
C PRO A 2 7.59 5.32 -14.85
N GLU A 3 7.70 4.50 -15.89
CA GLU A 3 6.54 4.07 -16.68
C GLU A 3 5.99 2.74 -16.16
N LEU A 4 4.67 2.67 -15.97
CA LEU A 4 3.98 1.43 -15.62
C LEU A 4 3.22 0.90 -16.85
N THR A 5 3.74 -0.17 -17.47
CA THR A 5 3.11 -0.81 -18.63
C THR A 5 1.97 -1.74 -18.23
N ARG A 6 0.91 -1.84 -19.04
CA ARG A 6 -0.24 -2.72 -18.79
C ARG A 6 -0.15 -4.05 -19.56
N PRO A 7 -0.67 -5.17 -19.00
CA PRO A 7 -1.20 -5.30 -17.64
C PRO A 7 -0.08 -5.24 -16.59
N ALA A 8 -0.35 -4.58 -15.46
CA ALA A 8 0.59 -4.53 -14.34
C ALA A 8 0.21 -5.63 -13.34
N ASP A 9 1.12 -6.57 -13.11
CA ASP A 9 1.03 -7.54 -12.02
C ASP A 9 1.63 -6.95 -10.72
N LEU A 10 1.61 -7.72 -9.63
CA LEU A 10 2.11 -7.23 -8.34
C LEU A 10 3.63 -7.01 -8.38
N ASN A 11 4.38 -7.81 -9.14
CA ASN A 11 5.81 -7.60 -9.31
C ASN A 11 6.10 -6.29 -10.05
N ALA A 12 5.35 -5.98 -11.11
CA ALA A 12 5.46 -4.74 -11.87
C ALA A 12 5.15 -3.52 -10.99
N LEU A 13 4.12 -3.61 -10.15
CA LEU A 13 3.79 -2.55 -9.18
C LEU A 13 4.90 -2.38 -8.13
N GLN A 14 5.42 -3.46 -7.56
CA GLN A 14 6.53 -3.38 -6.61
C GLN A 14 7.78 -2.76 -7.25
N HIS A 15 8.10 -3.13 -8.49
CA HIS A 15 9.23 -2.59 -9.22
C HIS A 15 9.05 -1.09 -9.51
N TYR A 16 7.88 -0.71 -10.02
CA TYR A 16 7.53 0.69 -10.24
C TYR A 16 7.67 1.53 -8.97
N VAL A 17 7.22 1.03 -7.81
CA VAL A 17 7.38 1.73 -6.52
C VAL A 17 8.86 1.88 -6.16
N ARG A 18 9.69 0.87 -6.40
CA ARG A 18 11.15 0.96 -6.17
C ARG A 18 11.78 2.07 -7.02
N GLU A 19 11.46 2.12 -8.31
CA GLU A 19 11.97 3.16 -9.21
C GLU A 19 11.45 4.56 -8.83
N LEU A 20 10.19 4.65 -8.40
CA LEU A 20 9.57 5.90 -7.96
C LEU A 20 10.27 6.46 -6.71
N GLU A 21 10.62 5.59 -5.76
CA GLU A 21 11.36 6.01 -4.56
C GLU A 21 12.78 6.48 -4.88
N ALA A 22 13.46 5.82 -5.82
CA ALA A 22 14.78 6.24 -6.28
C ALA A 22 14.73 7.62 -6.95
N GLU A 23 13.76 7.85 -7.84
CA GLU A 23 13.57 9.15 -8.49
C GLU A 23 13.26 10.27 -7.49
N ARG A 24 12.50 9.96 -6.43
CA ARG A 24 12.13 10.93 -5.39
C ARG A 24 13.19 11.11 -4.30
N GLY A 25 14.30 10.38 -4.34
CA GLY A 25 15.36 10.45 -3.33
C GLY A 25 14.95 9.90 -1.96
N PHE A 26 14.06 8.90 -1.93
CA PHE A 26 13.58 8.28 -0.69
C PHE A 26 14.28 6.95 -0.37
N GLU A 27 15.40 6.65 -1.03
CA GLU A 27 16.17 5.41 -0.84
C GLU A 27 16.71 5.27 0.59
N ASP A 28 17.13 6.40 1.20
CA ASP A 28 17.69 6.43 2.56
C ASP A 28 16.63 6.22 3.67
N GLN A 29 15.34 6.29 3.35
CA GLN A 29 14.28 6.02 4.33
C GLN A 29 14.23 4.52 4.65
N GLY A 30 14.32 4.21 5.94
CA GLY A 30 14.36 2.85 6.44
C GLY A 30 12.97 2.21 6.46
N VAL A 31 12.94 0.90 6.76
CA VAL A 31 11.67 0.15 6.88
C VAL A 31 10.74 0.74 7.94
N LEU A 32 11.29 1.28 9.04
CA LEU A 32 10.49 1.92 10.09
C LEU A 32 9.75 3.14 9.56
N ASP A 33 10.41 3.99 8.78
CA ASP A 33 9.80 5.18 8.19
C ASP A 33 8.64 4.78 7.27
N LYS A 34 8.83 3.75 6.43
CA LYS A 34 7.78 3.22 5.55
C LYS A 34 6.58 2.66 6.32
N CYS A 35 6.83 2.00 7.46
CA CYS A 35 5.75 1.53 8.34
C CYS A 35 4.96 2.67 8.97
N LEU A 36 5.63 3.77 9.34
CA LEU A 36 4.95 4.97 9.87
C LEU A 36 4.07 5.60 8.78
N MET A 37 4.61 5.78 7.57
CA MET A 37 3.85 6.30 6.43
C MET A 37 2.66 5.41 6.07
N LEU A 38 2.83 4.08 6.03
CA LEU A 38 1.71 3.15 5.87
C LEU A 38 0.61 3.37 6.93
N GLY A 39 1.01 3.61 8.17
CA GLY A 39 0.07 3.90 9.26
C GLY A 39 -0.73 5.19 9.04
N GLU A 40 -0.09 6.21 8.48
CA GLU A 40 -0.74 7.46 8.09
C GLU A 40 -1.78 7.22 7.00
N GLU A 41 -1.41 6.54 5.90
CA GLU A 41 -2.34 6.26 4.78
C GLU A 41 -3.52 5.37 5.19
N VAL A 42 -3.30 4.39 6.07
CA VAL A 42 -4.40 3.59 6.63
C VAL A 42 -5.34 4.48 7.46
N GLY A 43 -4.80 5.44 8.20
CA GLY A 43 -5.60 6.43 8.92
C GLY A 43 -6.43 7.32 7.99
N GLU A 44 -5.85 7.75 6.86
CA GLU A 44 -6.51 8.53 5.81
C GLU A 44 -7.65 7.73 5.17
N LEU A 45 -7.39 6.47 4.81
CA LEU A 45 -8.40 5.50 4.34
C LEU A 45 -9.57 5.38 5.32
N PHE A 46 -9.30 5.31 6.62
CA PHE A 46 -10.35 5.24 7.62
C PHE A 46 -11.18 6.54 7.69
N LYS A 47 -10.56 7.72 7.52
CA LYS A 47 -11.31 8.99 7.41
C LYS A 47 -12.22 8.98 6.18
N ALA A 48 -11.72 8.51 5.03
CA ALA A 48 -12.49 8.42 3.78
C ALA A 48 -13.71 7.48 3.92
N ILE A 49 -13.51 6.29 4.52
CA ILE A 49 -14.60 5.35 4.79
C ILE A 49 -15.62 5.94 5.77
N ARG A 50 -15.17 6.61 6.84
CA ARG A 50 -16.09 7.25 7.80
C ARG A 50 -16.98 8.28 7.12
N LYS A 51 -16.41 9.12 6.25
CA LYS A 51 -17.15 10.10 5.45
C LYS A 51 -18.19 9.42 4.55
N GLN A 52 -17.80 8.35 3.85
CA GLN A 52 -18.72 7.58 3.00
C GLN A 52 -19.89 6.98 3.78
N GLN A 53 -19.64 6.51 5.01
CA GLN A 53 -20.67 5.93 5.89
C GLN A 53 -21.51 6.99 6.61
N GLY A 54 -21.33 8.28 6.34
CA GLY A 54 -22.08 9.37 6.98
C GLY A 54 -21.75 9.56 8.47
N LEU A 55 -20.60 9.06 8.93
CA LEU A 55 -20.14 9.25 10.30
C LEU A 55 -19.48 10.62 10.46
N LYS A 56 -19.55 11.19 11.68
CA LYS A 56 -18.91 12.47 11.97
C LYS A 56 -17.39 12.36 11.77
N THR A 57 -16.87 13.29 10.99
CA THR A 57 -15.44 13.57 10.80
C THR A 57 -15.13 14.96 11.31
N ASP A 58 -13.85 15.25 11.56
CA ASP A 58 -13.43 16.61 11.89
C ASP A 58 -13.72 17.52 10.67
N PRO A 59 -14.50 18.61 10.83
CA PRO A 59 -14.80 19.53 9.74
C PRO A 59 -13.58 20.25 9.16
N ASN A 60 -12.46 20.30 9.88
CA ASN A 60 -11.20 20.88 9.40
C ASN A 60 -10.28 19.84 8.73
N SER A 61 -10.64 18.55 8.73
CA SER A 61 -9.84 17.52 8.08
C SER A 61 -10.02 17.59 6.58
N THR A 62 -8.90 17.61 5.86
CA THR A 62 -8.89 17.17 4.45
C THR A 62 -9.16 15.66 4.45
N ILE A 63 -10.05 15.21 3.58
CA ILE A 63 -10.43 13.79 3.45
C ILE A 63 -10.35 13.45 1.97
N GLY A 64 -9.41 12.59 1.60
CA GLY A 64 -9.29 12.08 0.24
C GLY A 64 -10.38 11.07 -0.11
N ASP A 65 -10.29 10.53 -1.31
CA ASP A 65 -11.22 9.55 -1.87
C ASP A 65 -10.70 8.14 -1.61
N ILE A 66 -11.61 7.20 -1.35
CA ILE A 66 -11.28 5.81 -0.98
C ILE A 66 -10.31 5.15 -1.97
N ASP A 67 -10.51 5.38 -3.27
CA ASP A 67 -9.67 4.78 -4.32
C ASP A 67 -8.21 5.28 -4.24
N GLY A 68 -8.02 6.57 -3.88
CA GLY A 68 -6.69 7.16 -3.69
C GLY A 68 -6.00 6.58 -2.47
N GLU A 69 -6.69 6.60 -1.32
CA GLU A 69 -6.12 6.09 -0.06
C GLU A 69 -5.79 4.59 -0.13
N LEU A 70 -6.59 3.79 -0.85
CA LEU A 70 -6.28 2.39 -1.12
C LEU A 70 -5.02 2.23 -1.98
N ALA A 71 -4.82 3.10 -2.96
CA ALA A 71 -3.62 3.11 -3.79
C ALA A 71 -2.39 3.50 -2.97
N ASP A 72 -2.49 4.48 -2.08
CA ASP A 72 -1.39 4.92 -1.21
C ASP A 72 -1.01 3.81 -0.21
N VAL A 73 -2.00 3.14 0.39
CA VAL A 73 -1.77 1.93 1.20
C VAL A 73 -1.02 0.85 0.42
N LEU A 74 -1.41 0.59 -0.84
CA LEU A 74 -0.73 -0.39 -1.70
C LEU A 74 0.71 0.03 -2.03
N ILE A 75 0.94 1.33 -2.28
CA ILE A 75 2.28 1.88 -2.56
C ILE A 75 3.20 1.67 -1.37
N PHE A 76 2.79 2.05 -0.16
CA PHE A 76 3.66 1.84 1.02
C PHE A 76 3.82 0.38 1.40
N LEU A 77 2.81 -0.47 1.15
CA LEU A 77 2.98 -1.92 1.29
C LEU A 77 4.06 -2.46 0.34
N CYS A 78 4.08 -1.99 -0.92
CA CYS A 78 5.14 -2.31 -1.88
C CYS A 78 6.50 -1.78 -1.41
N SER A 79 6.58 -0.55 -0.90
CA SER A 79 7.81 0.03 -0.34
C SER A 79 8.37 -0.80 0.82
N ILE A 80 7.52 -1.24 1.76
CA ILE A 80 7.92 -2.10 2.88
C ILE A 80 8.44 -3.44 2.36
N ALA A 81 7.71 -4.07 1.44
CA ALA A 81 8.13 -5.33 0.83
C ALA A 81 9.50 -5.17 0.12
N ASN A 82 9.71 -4.06 -0.58
CA ASN A 82 10.99 -3.73 -1.23
C ASN A 82 12.14 -3.55 -0.24
N ARG A 83 11.91 -2.93 0.93
CA ARG A 83 12.91 -2.75 2.00
C ARG A 83 13.23 -4.06 2.73
N CYS A 84 12.28 -4.99 2.79
CA CYS A 84 12.43 -6.30 3.42
C CYS A 84 12.91 -7.40 2.46
N ASP A 85 13.20 -7.06 1.20
CA ASP A 85 13.52 -8.01 0.13
C ASP A 85 12.47 -9.13 -0.04
N VAL A 86 11.19 -8.74 0.04
CA VAL A 86 10.04 -9.63 -0.11
C VAL A 86 9.42 -9.47 -1.49
N ASN A 87 9.34 -10.59 -2.23
CA ASN A 87 8.47 -10.70 -3.39
C ASN A 87 7.01 -10.84 -2.91
N LEU A 88 6.21 -9.78 -3.08
CA LEU A 88 4.85 -9.69 -2.54
C LEU A 88 3.88 -10.62 -3.30
N GLU A 89 4.07 -10.79 -4.60
CA GLU A 89 3.26 -11.71 -5.41
C GLU A 89 3.44 -13.15 -4.93
N GLN A 90 4.68 -13.60 -4.79
CA GLN A 90 5.00 -14.93 -4.29
C GLN A 90 4.53 -15.12 -2.84
N ALA A 91 4.66 -14.10 -1.99
CA ALA A 91 4.17 -14.13 -0.62
C ALA A 91 2.64 -14.30 -0.58
N PHE A 92 1.91 -13.56 -1.44
CA PHE A 92 0.47 -13.66 -1.57
C PHE A 92 0.03 -15.05 -2.05
N LEU A 93 0.61 -15.55 -3.14
CA LEU A 93 0.30 -16.87 -3.69
C LEU A 93 0.56 -17.99 -2.68
N SER A 94 1.69 -17.93 -1.97
CA SER A 94 2.05 -18.91 -0.95
C SER A 94 1.07 -18.87 0.23
N LYS A 95 0.63 -17.67 0.64
CA LYS A 95 -0.35 -17.50 1.70
C LYS A 95 -1.71 -18.06 1.31
N GLU A 96 -2.16 -17.83 0.09
CA GLU A 96 -3.44 -18.32 -0.41
C GLU A 96 -3.45 -19.84 -0.60
N ALA A 97 -2.33 -20.44 -1.03
CA ALA A 97 -2.19 -21.90 -1.05
C ALA A 97 -2.41 -22.52 0.34
N LEU A 98 -1.87 -21.89 1.40
CA LEU A 98 -2.11 -22.29 2.78
C LEU A 98 -3.55 -22.02 3.23
N ASN A 99 -4.15 -20.89 2.86
CA ASN A 99 -5.53 -20.56 3.24
C ASN A 99 -6.55 -21.56 2.67
N LYS A 100 -6.28 -22.14 1.50
CA LYS A 100 -7.11 -23.21 0.91
C LYS A 100 -7.12 -24.51 1.71
N THR A 101 -6.12 -24.73 2.57
CA THR A 101 -6.09 -25.91 3.46
C THR A 101 -6.77 -25.66 4.80
N ARG A 102 -7.29 -24.44 5.04
CA ARG A 102 -7.92 -24.05 6.30
C ARG A 102 -9.42 -24.20 6.21
N THR A 103 -10.01 -24.74 7.27
CA THR A 103 -11.45 -24.67 7.49
C THR A 103 -11.75 -23.43 8.33
N TRP A 104 -12.44 -22.46 7.74
CA TRP A 104 -12.92 -21.27 8.44
C TRP A 104 -14.20 -21.64 9.20
N LYS A 105 -14.25 -21.34 10.50
CA LYS A 105 -15.44 -21.51 11.36
C LYS A 105 -15.99 -20.14 11.73
#